data_AF-A0A2E8UM49-F1
#
_entry.id   AF-A0A2E8UM49-F1
#
_cell.length_a   1.000
_cell.length_b   1.000
_cell.length_c   1.000
_cell.angle_alpha   90.00
_cell.angle_beta   90.00
_cell.angle_gamma   90.00
#
_symmetry.space_group_name_H-M   'P 1'
#
loop_
_entity.id
_entity.type
_entity.pdbx_description
1 polymer ?
#
loop_
_entity_poly.entity_id
_entity_poly.type
_entity_poly.pdbx_seq_one_letter_code
_entity_poly.pdbx_strand_id
1 'polypeptide(L)'
;MKAWQTLLGLLLLAGCSRHAAQHTSPSEPVSIQPDVAPIKVVADSPAQPAPPPVPKVEANDFSENLEEEAARKVREKREREEAAQAGAKELELVNLQALHQQAALGNVHAQVDLGLIYFEGKRVAKSAAHAQYWWTAAARQGNLVARRNLELLREPPTEGEVSFFGTRGKGRRFIFVIDKSGSMAVRRLLAAKRELSRTLERLPTGSEFLIYFFDHSAEVMPVSGLLSATPQNVTWAKRWMQARTSGGGTDPRQALEWAFELKPDTVWLLSDGRFTSSGAVLKQLNRDNLDKTTRINTLAFHDRSGELTLRAIAQAHGGAYRFVAP
;
A
#
# COMPACT_ATOMS: atom_id res chain seq x y z
N MET A 1 7.06 -35.18 -8.25
CA MET A 1 6.30 -34.77 -9.45
C MET A 1 6.31 -33.26 -9.51
N LYS A 2 7.25 -32.71 -10.29
CA LYS A 2 7.44 -31.27 -10.54
C LYS A 2 6.92 -31.00 -11.95
N ALA A 3 6.03 -30.03 -12.13
CA ALA A 3 5.75 -29.42 -13.42
C ALA A 3 5.09 -28.06 -13.18
N TRP A 4 5.93 -27.02 -13.17
CA TRP A 4 5.54 -25.65 -13.44
C TRP A 4 5.69 -25.40 -14.95
N GLN A 5 4.94 -24.41 -15.44
CA GLN A 5 4.95 -23.81 -16.78
C GLN A 5 4.06 -24.50 -17.83
N THR A 6 3.02 -23.80 -18.27
CA THR A 6 2.86 -23.31 -19.65
C THR A 6 1.57 -22.50 -19.80
N LEU A 7 1.56 -21.65 -20.84
CA LEU A 7 0.42 -20.92 -21.45
C LEU A 7 0.21 -19.45 -21.06
N LEU A 8 0.99 -18.60 -21.71
CA LEU A 8 0.51 -17.33 -22.27
C LEU A 8 1.10 -17.19 -23.68
N GLY A 9 0.25 -17.19 -24.69
CA GLY A 9 0.63 -17.10 -26.10
C GLY A 9 -0.44 -16.40 -26.94
N LEU A 10 0.04 -15.61 -27.91
CA LEU A 10 -0.63 -14.74 -28.88
C LEU A 10 -1.14 -13.41 -28.30
N LEU A 11 -0.90 -12.23 -28.90
CA LEU A 11 -0.54 -11.86 -30.27
C LEU A 11 -0.10 -10.38 -30.24
N LEU A 12 0.96 -9.99 -30.96
CA LEU A 12 1.12 -8.68 -31.64
C LEU A 12 2.53 -8.57 -32.25
N LEU A 13 2.62 -8.71 -33.58
CA LEU A 13 3.79 -8.36 -34.39
C LEU A 13 3.37 -7.32 -35.43
N ALA A 14 3.93 -6.12 -35.28
CA ALA A 14 4.14 -5.02 -36.24
C ALA A 14 4.12 -3.72 -35.40
N GLY A 15 5.10 -2.83 -35.39
CA GLY A 15 6.36 -2.66 -36.10
C GLY A 15 6.76 -1.21 -35.84
N CYS A 16 8.00 -0.94 -35.43
CA CYS A 16 8.67 0.35 -35.62
C CYS A 16 10.09 0.30 -35.05
N SER A 17 11.06 0.32 -35.95
CA SER A 17 12.49 0.38 -35.69
C SER A 17 12.93 1.79 -35.26
N ARG A 18 13.81 1.83 -34.26
CA ARG A 18 14.78 2.91 -33.92
C ARG A 18 16.13 2.17 -33.79
N HIS A 19 17.32 2.69 -34.07
CA HIS A 19 17.84 4.04 -34.22
C HIS A 19 19.29 3.93 -34.77
N ALA A 20 19.78 5.04 -35.35
CA ALA A 20 21.18 5.53 -35.40
C ALA A 20 22.29 4.57 -35.87
N ALA A 21 22.95 4.70 -37.03
CA ALA A 21 23.59 5.85 -37.69
C ALA A 21 24.69 6.53 -36.86
N GLN A 22 25.95 6.06 -36.99
CA GLN A 22 27.15 6.91 -36.91
C GLN A 22 28.29 6.36 -37.81
N HIS A 23 28.64 7.22 -38.77
CA HIS A 23 29.97 7.64 -39.21
C HIS A 23 31.05 6.63 -39.63
N THR A 24 31.28 6.73 -40.95
CA THR A 24 32.32 6.24 -41.83
C THR A 24 33.73 6.73 -41.49
N SER A 25 34.71 5.83 -41.57
CA SER A 25 36.16 6.12 -41.58
C SER A 25 36.65 6.51 -42.99
N PRO A 26 37.71 7.33 -43.11
CA PRO A 26 38.18 7.84 -44.39
C PRO A 26 39.20 6.93 -45.09
N SER A 27 39.20 7.03 -46.42
CA SER A 27 40.01 6.31 -47.40
C SER A 27 41.43 6.86 -47.60
N GLU A 28 42.27 5.98 -48.12
CA GLU A 28 43.73 6.01 -48.41
C GLU A 28 44.30 7.21 -49.20
N PRO A 29 45.63 7.43 -49.15
CA PRO A 29 46.32 8.48 -49.89
C PRO A 29 46.66 8.05 -51.33
N VAL A 30 46.32 8.90 -52.31
CA VAL A 30 46.71 8.75 -53.72
C VAL A 30 47.87 9.69 -54.06
N SER A 31 48.96 9.08 -54.52
CA SER A 31 50.19 9.69 -55.03
C SER A 31 49.98 10.26 -56.44
N ILE A 32 50.33 11.54 -56.65
CA ILE A 32 50.38 12.18 -57.97
C ILE A 32 51.80 12.69 -58.20
N GLN A 33 52.47 12.13 -59.22
CA GLN A 33 53.70 12.68 -59.79
C GLN A 33 53.35 13.63 -60.94
N PRO A 34 54.08 14.76 -61.11
CA PRO A 34 54.09 15.50 -62.37
C PRO A 34 55.40 15.22 -63.14
N ASP A 35 55.24 14.73 -64.37
CA ASP A 35 56.29 14.62 -65.38
C ASP A 35 56.06 15.71 -66.44
N VAL A 36 56.90 16.74 -66.48
CA VAL A 36 56.96 17.71 -67.59
C VAL A 36 58.41 18.13 -67.82
N ALA A 37 58.92 17.79 -69.01
CA ALA A 37 60.22 18.15 -69.57
C ALA A 37 60.28 19.64 -70.01
N PRO A 38 61.47 20.19 -70.33
CA PRO A 38 61.77 21.61 -70.19
C PRO A 38 61.53 22.44 -71.46
N ILE A 39 61.27 23.75 -71.27
CA ILE A 39 61.39 24.76 -72.32
C ILE A 39 62.50 25.74 -71.92
N LYS A 40 63.54 25.80 -72.76
CA LYS A 40 64.58 26.85 -72.77
C LYS A 40 63.94 28.20 -73.12
N VAL A 41 64.47 29.30 -72.58
CA VAL A 41 65.05 30.41 -73.37
C VAL A 41 65.68 31.44 -72.40
N VAL A 42 66.89 31.83 -72.79
CA VAL A 42 67.77 32.86 -72.24
C VAL A 42 67.24 34.25 -72.59
N ALA A 43 67.32 35.23 -71.68
CA ALA A 43 67.90 36.56 -71.95
C ALA A 43 67.72 37.54 -70.76
N ASP A 44 68.84 38.18 -70.44
CA ASP A 44 69.11 39.39 -69.66
C ASP A 44 67.96 40.35 -69.31
N SER A 45 67.97 40.85 -68.06
CA SER A 45 68.05 42.27 -67.65
C SER A 45 67.60 42.45 -66.16
N PRO A 46 67.75 43.63 -65.52
CA PRO A 46 68.74 43.93 -64.48
C PRO A 46 68.13 43.94 -63.06
N ALA A 47 69.02 44.09 -62.06
CA ALA A 47 68.74 44.07 -60.62
C ALA A 47 67.53 44.93 -60.17
N GLN A 48 66.62 44.30 -59.39
CA GLN A 48 65.60 44.97 -58.58
C GLN A 48 66.11 45.24 -57.15
N PRO A 49 65.76 46.38 -56.52
CA PRO A 49 66.20 46.76 -55.19
C PRO A 49 65.51 45.94 -54.08
N ALA A 50 66.18 45.84 -52.93
CA ALA A 50 65.75 45.05 -51.78
C ALA A 50 64.33 45.43 -51.28
N PRO A 51 63.50 44.45 -50.88
CA PRO A 51 62.18 44.71 -50.32
C PRO A 51 62.28 45.40 -48.94
N PRO A 52 61.32 46.28 -48.58
CA PRO A 52 61.31 46.95 -47.29
C PRO A 52 61.09 45.96 -46.14
N PRO A 53 61.57 46.27 -44.91
CA PRO A 53 61.43 45.39 -43.76
C PRO A 53 59.96 45.16 -43.40
N VAL A 54 59.61 43.88 -43.22
CA VAL A 54 58.29 43.43 -42.79
C VAL A 54 58.02 43.97 -41.37
N PRO A 55 56.87 44.64 -41.10
CA PRO A 55 56.51 45.05 -39.76
C PRO A 55 56.26 43.82 -38.89
N LYS A 56 56.88 43.80 -37.69
CA LYS A 56 56.59 42.80 -36.65
C LYS A 56 55.18 43.04 -36.13
N VAL A 57 54.23 42.20 -36.55
CA VAL A 57 52.91 42.11 -35.90
C VAL A 57 53.10 41.34 -34.61
N GLU A 58 52.84 41.97 -33.47
CA GLU A 58 52.91 41.34 -32.15
C GLU A 58 51.82 40.26 -32.03
N ALA A 59 52.23 39.03 -31.74
CA ALA A 59 51.39 37.83 -31.78
C ALA A 59 50.43 37.65 -30.58
N ASN A 60 50.15 38.70 -29.80
CA ASN A 60 49.42 38.60 -28.53
C ASN A 60 47.94 39.01 -28.56
N ASP A 61 47.38 39.49 -29.68
CA ASP A 61 46.03 40.10 -29.73
C ASP A 61 44.90 39.14 -30.20
N PHE A 62 45.25 37.93 -30.65
CA PHE A 62 44.26 36.96 -31.19
C PHE A 62 43.82 35.88 -30.19
N SER A 63 44.64 35.54 -29.20
CA SER A 63 44.32 34.50 -28.22
C SER A 63 43.35 34.98 -27.13
N GLU A 64 43.49 36.23 -26.68
CA GLU A 64 42.57 36.81 -25.67
C GLU A 64 41.14 36.97 -26.23
N ASN A 65 41.00 37.36 -27.50
CA ASN A 65 39.70 37.46 -28.17
C ASN A 65 38.98 36.10 -28.32
N LEU A 66 39.71 35.00 -28.51
CA LEU A 66 39.10 33.67 -28.67
C LEU A 66 38.60 33.10 -27.34
N GLU A 67 39.31 33.33 -26.24
CA GLU A 67 38.89 32.91 -24.90
C GLU A 67 37.70 33.74 -24.41
N GLU A 68 37.68 35.04 -24.70
CA GLU A 68 36.58 35.93 -24.33
C GLU A 68 35.30 35.62 -25.13
N GLU A 69 35.43 35.31 -26.43
CA GLU A 69 34.31 34.88 -27.26
C GLU A 69 33.77 33.50 -26.84
N ALA A 70 34.65 32.56 -26.47
CA ALA A 70 34.25 31.27 -25.94
C ALA A 70 33.53 31.41 -24.58
N ALA A 71 34.04 32.24 -23.68
CA ALA A 71 33.41 32.53 -22.39
C ALA A 71 32.03 33.18 -22.56
N ARG A 72 31.90 34.10 -23.54
CA ARG A 72 30.61 34.73 -23.88
C ARG A 72 29.59 33.70 -24.36
N LYS A 73 29.97 32.80 -25.28
CA LYS A 73 29.09 31.73 -25.78
C LYS A 73 28.65 30.78 -24.66
N VAL A 74 29.55 30.45 -23.73
CA VAL A 74 29.22 29.63 -22.55
C VAL A 74 28.21 30.33 -21.64
N ARG A 75 28.41 31.63 -21.37
CA ARG A 75 27.50 32.44 -20.56
C ARG A 75 26.11 32.55 -21.18
N GLU A 76 26.02 32.87 -22.48
CA GLU A 76 24.76 32.95 -23.21
C GLU A 76 24.01 31.61 -23.25
N LYS A 77 24.73 30.49 -23.38
CA LYS A 77 24.14 29.15 -23.31
C LYS A 77 23.55 28.87 -21.93
N ARG A 78 24.28 29.21 -20.86
CA ARG A 78 23.82 29.02 -19.48
C ARG A 78 22.58 29.88 -19.16
N GLU A 79 22.58 31.14 -19.57
CA GLU A 79 21.42 32.04 -19.38
C GLU A 79 20.18 31.53 -20.12
N ARG A 80 20.34 30.96 -21.33
CA ARG A 80 19.23 30.31 -22.06
C ARG A 80 18.70 29.05 -21.36
N GLU A 81 19.59 28.23 -20.80
CA GLU A 81 19.20 27.03 -20.06
C GLU A 81 18.48 27.38 -18.75
N GLU A 82 18.95 28.41 -18.02
CA GLU A 82 18.30 28.91 -16.81
C GLU A 82 16.92 29.53 -17.11
N ALA A 83 16.79 30.32 -18.18
CA ALA A 83 15.51 30.87 -18.61
C ALA A 83 14.53 29.77 -19.07
N ALA A 84 15.01 28.74 -19.78
CA ALA A 84 14.19 27.60 -20.18
C ALA A 84 13.70 26.78 -18.96
N GLN A 85 14.56 26.58 -17.96
CA GLN A 85 14.17 25.92 -16.70
C GLN A 85 13.17 26.77 -15.90
N ALA A 86 13.35 28.08 -15.84
CA ALA A 86 12.40 28.99 -15.18
C ALA A 86 11.01 28.93 -15.85
N GLY A 87 10.96 28.98 -17.19
CA GLY A 87 9.71 28.87 -17.94
C GLY A 87 9.02 27.50 -17.76
N ALA A 88 9.79 26.41 -17.73
CA ALA A 88 9.24 25.07 -17.45
C ALA A 88 8.63 24.98 -16.04
N LYS A 89 9.31 25.54 -15.04
CA LYS A 89 8.83 25.57 -13.65
C LYS A 89 7.57 26.43 -13.49
N GLU A 90 7.51 27.56 -14.20
CA GLU A 90 6.34 28.43 -14.22
C GLU A 90 5.13 27.75 -14.85
N LEU A 91 5.29 27.12 -16.02
CA LEU A 91 4.25 26.31 -16.66
C LEU A 91 3.75 25.17 -15.75
N GLU A 92 4.65 24.53 -15.00
CA GLU A 92 4.30 23.45 -14.08
C GLU A 92 3.52 23.96 -12.84
N LEU A 93 3.87 25.14 -12.31
CA LEU A 93 3.14 25.81 -11.22
C LEU A 93 1.75 26.27 -11.64
N VAL A 94 1.62 26.87 -12.84
CA VAL A 94 0.34 27.29 -13.41
C VAL A 94 -0.59 26.09 -13.59
N ASN A 95 -0.07 24.95 -14.03
CA ASN A 95 -0.85 23.72 -14.20
C ASN A 95 -1.42 23.20 -12.85
N LEU A 96 -0.67 23.31 -11.75
CA LEU A 96 -1.15 22.91 -10.43
C LEU A 96 -2.24 23.86 -9.90
N GLN A 97 -2.09 25.16 -10.09
CA GLN A 97 -3.11 26.14 -9.70
C GLN A 97 -4.42 25.94 -10.46
N ALA A 98 -4.35 25.71 -11.77
CA ALA A 98 -5.51 25.40 -12.59
C ALA A 98 -6.23 24.13 -12.10
N LEU A 99 -5.46 23.09 -11.72
CA LEU A 99 -6.01 21.86 -11.16
C LEU A 99 -6.75 22.09 -9.83
N HIS A 100 -6.19 22.92 -8.94
CA HIS A 100 -6.87 23.33 -7.70
C HIS A 100 -8.20 24.04 -7.97
N GLN A 101 -8.24 24.95 -8.93
CA GLN A 101 -9.46 25.67 -9.31
C GLN A 101 -10.52 24.69 -9.84
N GLN A 102 -10.14 23.80 -10.76
CA GLN A 102 -11.05 22.79 -11.30
C GLN A 102 -11.59 21.86 -10.21
N ALA A 103 -10.73 21.40 -9.29
CA ALA A 103 -11.15 20.55 -8.17
C ALA A 103 -12.12 21.29 -7.23
N ALA A 104 -11.88 22.58 -6.98
CA ALA A 104 -12.76 23.44 -6.18
C ALA A 104 -14.12 23.69 -6.85
N LEU A 105 -14.16 23.74 -8.19
CA LEU A 105 -15.38 23.81 -8.98
C LEU A 105 -16.15 22.48 -9.06
N GLY A 106 -15.67 21.43 -8.38
CA GLY A 106 -16.34 20.14 -8.31
C GLY A 106 -15.93 19.14 -9.39
N ASN A 107 -14.95 19.46 -10.25
CA ASN A 107 -14.50 18.54 -11.28
C ASN A 107 -13.92 17.27 -10.65
N VAL A 108 -14.61 16.15 -10.86
CA VAL A 108 -14.29 14.85 -10.26
C VAL A 108 -12.89 14.36 -10.64
N HIS A 109 -12.47 14.54 -11.89
CA HIS A 109 -11.15 14.13 -12.35
C HIS A 109 -10.05 14.96 -11.69
N ALA A 110 -10.23 16.28 -11.65
CA ALA A 110 -9.30 17.17 -10.97
C ALA A 110 -9.19 16.84 -9.47
N GLN A 111 -10.29 16.51 -8.80
CA GLN A 111 -10.27 16.05 -7.40
C GLN A 111 -9.49 14.72 -7.23
N VAL A 112 -9.63 13.78 -8.16
CA VAL A 112 -8.85 12.54 -8.15
C VAL A 112 -7.36 12.81 -8.34
N ASP A 113 -7.00 13.61 -9.34
CA ASP A 113 -5.62 13.92 -9.69
C ASP A 113 -4.92 14.71 -8.59
N LEU A 114 -5.62 15.68 -7.99
CA LEU A 114 -5.08 16.49 -6.92
C LEU A 114 -4.89 15.66 -5.64
N GLY A 115 -5.80 14.72 -5.36
CA GLY A 115 -5.61 13.74 -4.30
C GLY A 115 -4.37 12.85 -4.51
N LEU A 116 -4.12 12.43 -5.76
CA LEU A 116 -2.94 11.64 -6.12
C LEU A 116 -1.64 12.44 -5.98
N ILE A 117 -1.64 13.70 -6.40
CA ILE A 117 -0.52 14.63 -6.26
C ILE A 117 -0.11 14.77 -4.79
N TYR A 118 -1.06 14.97 -3.87
CA TYR A 118 -0.79 15.03 -2.43
C TYR A 118 -0.39 13.68 -1.84
N PHE A 119 -0.91 12.57 -2.36
CA PHE A 119 -0.56 11.23 -1.89
C PHE A 119 0.88 10.86 -2.24
N GLU A 120 1.31 11.15 -3.47
CA GLU A 120 2.66 10.86 -3.95
C GLU A 120 3.68 11.92 -3.51
N GLY A 121 3.22 13.13 -3.20
CA GLY A 121 4.11 14.27 -2.97
C GLY A 121 4.80 14.76 -4.25
N LYS A 122 4.17 14.56 -5.42
CA LYS A 122 4.68 15.09 -6.68
C LYS A 122 4.40 16.59 -6.71
N ARG A 123 5.43 17.44 -6.75
CA ARG A 123 5.34 18.92 -6.82
C ARG A 123 4.85 19.63 -5.55
N VAL A 124 4.23 18.91 -4.61
CA VAL A 124 3.79 19.40 -3.30
C VAL A 124 4.29 18.50 -2.19
N ALA A 125 4.35 19.00 -0.96
CA ALA A 125 4.64 18.14 0.18
C ALA A 125 3.60 17.03 0.30
N LYS A 126 4.07 15.79 0.47
CA LYS A 126 3.20 14.62 0.67
C LYS A 126 2.26 14.87 1.85
N SER A 127 0.97 14.64 1.67
CA SER A 127 -0.04 14.85 2.69
C SER A 127 -1.22 13.89 2.53
N ALA A 128 -1.27 12.86 3.38
CA ALA A 128 -2.37 11.91 3.43
C ALA A 128 -3.72 12.60 3.71
N ALA A 129 -3.73 13.64 4.54
CA ALA A 129 -4.94 14.40 4.87
C ALA A 129 -5.52 15.13 3.66
N HIS A 130 -4.68 15.80 2.85
CA HIS A 130 -5.14 16.45 1.62
C HIS A 130 -5.59 15.42 0.57
N ALA A 131 -4.84 14.32 0.41
CA ALA A 131 -5.24 13.23 -0.46
C ALA A 131 -6.64 12.67 -0.08
N GLN A 132 -6.86 12.44 1.22
CA GLN A 132 -8.14 11.98 1.74
C GLN A 132 -9.27 12.98 1.47
N TYR A 133 -9.01 14.28 1.68
CA TYR A 133 -10.00 15.33 1.47
C TYR A 133 -10.51 15.32 0.02
N TRP A 134 -9.60 15.37 -0.96
CA TRP A 134 -9.98 15.44 -2.38
C TRP A 134 -10.58 14.15 -2.90
N TRP A 135 -10.04 12.99 -2.51
CA TRP A 135 -10.67 11.71 -2.86
C TRP A 135 -12.01 11.49 -2.17
N THR A 136 -12.23 12.01 -0.97
CA THR A 136 -13.56 11.97 -0.34
C THR A 136 -14.56 12.82 -1.11
N ALA A 137 -14.16 14.00 -1.59
CA ALA A 137 -15.00 14.85 -2.44
C ALA A 137 -15.39 14.12 -3.74
N ALA A 138 -14.42 13.50 -4.44
CA ALA A 138 -14.69 12.75 -5.66
C ALA A 138 -15.53 11.48 -5.41
N ALA A 139 -15.28 10.77 -4.31
CA ALA A 139 -16.03 9.57 -3.94
C ALA A 139 -17.50 9.88 -3.62
N ARG A 140 -17.80 11.03 -3.00
CA ARG A 140 -19.18 11.50 -2.76
C ARG A 140 -19.96 11.73 -4.05
N GLN A 141 -19.25 12.06 -5.14
CA GLN A 141 -19.82 12.18 -6.48
C GLN A 141 -19.91 10.82 -7.22
N GLY A 142 -19.64 9.71 -6.54
CA GLY A 142 -19.73 8.36 -7.09
C GLY A 142 -18.47 7.86 -7.80
N ASN A 143 -17.35 8.58 -7.75
CA ASN A 143 -16.12 8.17 -8.42
C ASN A 143 -15.49 6.93 -7.76
N LEU A 144 -15.40 5.83 -8.51
CA LEU A 144 -14.87 4.55 -8.03
C LEU A 144 -13.34 4.56 -7.84
N VAL A 145 -12.61 5.34 -8.64
CA VAL A 145 -11.15 5.46 -8.50
C VAL A 145 -10.82 6.16 -7.19
N ALA A 146 -11.52 7.24 -6.86
CA ALA A 146 -11.39 7.93 -5.59
C ALA A 146 -11.69 7.02 -4.40
N ARG A 147 -12.75 6.19 -4.48
CA ARG A 147 -13.05 5.18 -3.44
C ARG A 147 -11.92 4.19 -3.24
N ARG A 148 -11.36 3.64 -4.33
CA ARG A 148 -10.19 2.74 -4.27
C ARG A 148 -8.97 3.45 -3.70
N ASN A 149 -8.74 4.70 -4.08
CA ASN A 149 -7.61 5.48 -3.56
C ASN A 149 -7.76 5.80 -2.07
N LEU A 150 -8.99 6.00 -1.57
CA LEU A 150 -9.25 6.09 -0.13
C LEU A 150 -8.96 4.78 0.62
N GLU A 151 -9.15 3.62 -0.03
CA GLU A 151 -8.74 2.33 0.53
C GLU A 151 -7.21 2.22 0.62
N LEU A 152 -6.45 2.82 -0.31
CA LEU A 152 -4.98 2.90 -0.24
C LEU A 152 -4.47 3.82 0.89
N LEU A 153 -5.26 4.84 1.28
CA LEU A 153 -4.95 5.70 2.42
C LEU A 153 -5.29 5.08 3.77
N ARG A 154 -6.19 4.11 3.80
CA ARG A 154 -6.34 3.30 5.02
C ARG A 154 -5.00 2.63 5.22
N GLU A 155 -4.40 2.86 6.40
CA GLU A 155 -3.20 2.11 6.76
C GLU A 155 -3.50 0.62 6.52
N PRO A 156 -2.57 -0.12 5.87
CA PRO A 156 -2.73 -1.54 5.75
C PRO A 156 -2.96 -2.05 7.16
N PRO A 157 -4.04 -2.81 7.41
CA PRO A 157 -4.39 -3.24 8.74
C PRO A 157 -3.19 -3.97 9.32
N THR A 158 -2.49 -3.31 10.23
CA THR A 158 -1.36 -3.90 10.95
C THR A 158 -1.91 -5.07 11.73
N GLU A 159 -1.27 -6.23 11.60
CA GLU A 159 -1.54 -7.35 12.50
C GLU A 159 -1.46 -6.82 13.92
N GLY A 160 -2.61 -6.73 14.58
CA GLY A 160 -2.69 -6.12 15.88
C GLY A 160 -2.86 -7.18 16.95
N GLU A 161 -2.24 -6.93 18.09
CA GLU A 161 -2.40 -7.79 19.25
C GLU A 161 -3.64 -7.37 20.03
N VAL A 162 -4.58 -8.30 20.19
CA VAL A 162 -5.82 -8.10 20.93
C VAL A 162 -5.76 -8.93 22.20
N SER A 163 -6.10 -8.32 23.33
CA SER A 163 -6.21 -9.01 24.61
C SER A 163 -7.67 -9.12 25.04
N PHE A 164 -8.07 -10.32 25.45
CA PHE A 164 -9.37 -10.60 26.05
C PHE A 164 -9.17 -11.50 27.28
N PHE A 165 -9.51 -10.99 28.47
CA PHE A 165 -9.21 -11.64 29.75
C PHE A 165 -7.74 -12.07 29.94
N GLY A 166 -6.81 -11.27 29.39
CA GLY A 166 -5.37 -11.53 29.46
C GLY A 166 -4.86 -12.61 28.50
N THR A 167 -5.73 -13.27 27.73
CA THR A 167 -5.31 -14.08 26.58
C THR A 167 -5.09 -13.19 25.37
N ARG A 168 -4.04 -13.47 24.59
CA ARG A 168 -3.63 -12.64 23.46
C ARG A 168 -3.94 -13.34 22.15
N GLY A 169 -4.39 -12.56 21.17
CA GLY A 169 -4.65 -12.97 19.80
C GLY A 169 -3.98 -11.99 18.84
N LYS A 170 -3.69 -12.45 17.63
CA LYS A 170 -3.03 -11.66 16.60
C LYS A 170 -3.78 -11.81 15.27
N GLY A 171 -3.64 -10.81 14.42
CA GLY A 171 -4.20 -10.81 13.08
C GLY A 171 -5.11 -9.60 12.84
N ARG A 172 -6.10 -9.79 11.98
CA ARG A 172 -7.01 -8.76 11.49
C ARG A 172 -8.48 -9.13 11.66
N ARG A 173 -8.83 -10.42 11.57
CA ARG A 173 -10.20 -10.94 11.66
C ARG A 173 -10.40 -11.63 13.01
N PHE A 174 -11.12 -10.97 13.91
CA PHE A 174 -11.31 -11.42 15.30
C PHE A 174 -12.75 -11.87 15.54
N ILE A 175 -12.96 -13.08 16.06
CA ILE A 175 -14.30 -13.55 16.41
C ILE A 175 -14.39 -13.86 17.91
N PHE A 176 -15.46 -13.38 18.54
CA PHE A 176 -15.77 -13.62 19.94
C PHE A 176 -17.00 -14.51 20.04
N VAL A 177 -16.84 -15.72 20.54
CA VAL A 177 -17.92 -16.69 20.79
C VAL A 177 -18.13 -16.76 22.29
N ILE A 178 -19.24 -16.20 22.76
CA ILE A 178 -19.51 -15.97 24.18
C ILE A 178 -20.72 -16.78 24.63
N ASP A 179 -20.52 -17.60 25.65
CA ASP A 179 -21.57 -18.35 26.31
C ASP A 179 -22.55 -17.40 27.02
N LYS A 180 -23.85 -17.57 26.75
CA LYS A 180 -24.96 -16.91 27.47
C LYS A 180 -25.91 -17.93 28.11
N SER A 181 -25.47 -19.14 28.37
CA SER A 181 -26.26 -20.19 29.05
C SER A 181 -26.68 -19.80 30.48
N GLY A 182 -27.56 -20.59 31.08
CA GLY A 182 -28.12 -20.29 32.40
C GLY A 182 -27.07 -20.29 33.53
N SER A 183 -25.97 -21.03 33.37
CA SER A 183 -24.83 -21.03 34.29
C SER A 183 -23.99 -19.75 34.20
N MET A 184 -24.12 -19.01 33.10
CA MET A 184 -23.64 -17.63 32.93
C MET A 184 -24.64 -16.65 33.57
N ALA A 185 -24.91 -16.86 34.86
CA ALA A 185 -25.77 -16.01 35.69
C ALA A 185 -25.49 -14.51 35.45
N VAL A 186 -26.48 -13.65 35.70
CA VAL A 186 -26.45 -12.22 35.36
C VAL A 186 -25.10 -11.53 35.63
N ARG A 187 -24.47 -11.78 36.79
CA ARG A 187 -23.16 -11.19 37.14
C ARG A 187 -22.02 -11.66 36.24
N ARG A 188 -21.99 -12.94 35.85
CA ARG A 188 -20.96 -13.54 34.99
C ARG A 188 -21.05 -13.01 33.56
N LEU A 189 -22.26 -13.04 32.99
CA LEU A 189 -22.51 -12.49 31.66
C LEU A 189 -22.21 -10.98 31.61
N LEU A 190 -22.56 -10.23 32.66
CA LEU A 190 -22.23 -8.82 32.77
C LEU A 190 -20.71 -8.57 32.79
N ALA A 191 -19.95 -9.39 33.53
CA ALA A 191 -18.49 -9.31 33.56
C ALA A 191 -17.87 -9.61 32.17
N ALA A 192 -18.34 -10.66 31.50
CA ALA A 192 -17.93 -10.99 30.13
C ALA A 192 -18.19 -9.84 29.15
N LYS A 193 -19.39 -9.25 29.18
CA LYS A 193 -19.76 -8.09 28.35
C LYS A 193 -18.93 -6.84 28.63
N ARG A 194 -18.62 -6.57 29.90
CA ARG A 194 -17.77 -5.43 30.28
C ARG A 194 -16.37 -5.56 29.69
N GLU A 195 -15.77 -6.74 29.81
CA GLU A 195 -14.45 -6.97 29.24
C GLU A 195 -14.50 -6.94 27.71
N LEU A 196 -15.51 -7.55 27.09
CA LEU A 196 -15.67 -7.52 25.63
C LEU A 196 -15.82 -6.08 25.14
N SER A 197 -16.59 -5.23 25.83
CA SER A 197 -16.72 -3.81 25.48
C SER A 197 -15.37 -3.09 25.46
N ARG A 198 -14.50 -3.34 26.44
CA ARG A 198 -13.15 -2.75 26.51
C ARG A 198 -12.23 -3.30 25.41
N THR A 199 -12.34 -4.58 25.10
CA THR A 199 -11.57 -5.20 24.01
C THR A 199 -11.96 -4.59 22.67
N LEU A 200 -13.27 -4.41 22.40
CA LEU A 200 -13.75 -3.79 21.16
C LEU A 200 -13.25 -2.34 20.98
N GLU A 201 -13.18 -1.57 22.05
CA GLU A 201 -12.65 -0.20 22.04
C GLU A 201 -11.15 -0.12 21.72
N ARG A 202 -10.42 -1.21 21.96
CA ARG A 202 -8.96 -1.32 21.76
C ARG A 202 -8.61 -2.14 20.53
N LEU A 203 -9.59 -2.48 19.69
CA LEU A 203 -9.32 -3.22 18.48
C LEU A 203 -8.38 -2.41 17.55
N PRO A 204 -7.39 -3.08 16.93
CA PRO A 204 -6.46 -2.44 16.01
C PRO A 204 -7.19 -1.74 14.85
N THR A 205 -6.66 -0.60 14.41
CA THR A 205 -7.18 0.11 13.24
C THR A 205 -7.17 -0.80 12.01
N GLY A 206 -8.28 -0.84 11.26
CA GLY A 206 -8.41 -1.68 10.07
C GLY A 206 -8.73 -3.17 10.35
N SER A 207 -8.80 -3.58 11.61
CA SER A 207 -9.31 -4.91 11.97
C SER A 207 -10.81 -5.02 11.76
N GLU A 208 -11.28 -6.26 11.70
CA GLU A 208 -12.68 -6.63 11.58
C GLU A 208 -13.04 -7.61 12.69
N PHE A 209 -14.28 -7.53 13.17
CA PHE A 209 -14.74 -8.37 14.26
C PHE A 209 -16.16 -8.88 14.08
N LEU A 210 -16.47 -10.00 14.73
CA LEU A 210 -17.82 -10.51 14.87
C LEU A 210 -18.05 -11.11 16.27
N ILE A 211 -19.28 -11.05 16.74
CA ILE A 211 -19.68 -11.54 18.07
C ILE A 211 -20.80 -12.56 17.86
N TYR A 212 -20.59 -13.74 18.40
CA TYR A 212 -21.61 -14.76 18.58
C TYR A 212 -21.90 -14.91 20.06
N PHE A 213 -23.17 -14.90 20.42
CA PHE A 213 -23.63 -15.48 21.68
C PHE A 213 -24.18 -16.88 21.41
N PHE A 214 -24.05 -17.79 22.37
CA PHE A 214 -24.68 -19.10 22.24
C PHE A 214 -25.28 -19.58 23.56
N ASP A 215 -26.35 -20.35 23.43
CA ASP A 215 -26.99 -21.12 24.50
C ASP A 215 -27.50 -22.47 23.95
N HIS A 216 -28.78 -22.60 23.56
CA HIS A 216 -29.28 -23.69 22.72
C HIS A 216 -29.00 -23.48 21.23
N SER A 217 -28.83 -22.22 20.79
CA SER A 217 -28.54 -21.87 19.41
C SER A 217 -27.55 -20.70 19.33
N ALA A 218 -27.00 -20.47 18.14
CA ALA A 218 -26.13 -19.34 17.89
C ALA A 218 -26.95 -18.08 17.60
N GLU A 219 -26.68 -17.01 18.35
CA GLU A 219 -27.17 -15.65 18.08
C GLU A 219 -26.00 -14.79 17.61
N VAL A 220 -26.10 -14.24 16.39
CA VAL A 220 -25.04 -13.45 15.74
C VAL A 220 -25.47 -12.00 15.59
N MET A 221 -24.48 -11.08 15.53
CA MET A 221 -24.75 -9.72 15.11
C MET A 221 -25.44 -9.69 13.74
N PRO A 222 -26.51 -8.91 13.53
CA PRO A 222 -27.25 -8.84 12.27
C PRO A 222 -26.48 -8.03 11.22
N VAL A 223 -25.36 -8.58 10.75
CA VAL A 223 -24.46 -7.99 9.75
C VAL A 223 -24.06 -9.04 8.71
N SER A 224 -23.83 -8.61 7.47
CA SER A 224 -23.37 -9.49 6.40
C SER A 224 -21.85 -9.69 6.50
N GLY A 225 -21.41 -10.61 7.35
CA GLY A 225 -20.00 -10.96 7.55
C GLY A 225 -19.32 -10.23 8.71
N LEU A 226 -18.01 -9.99 8.60
CA LEU A 226 -17.24 -9.31 9.65
C LEU A 226 -17.47 -7.79 9.62
N LEU A 227 -17.56 -7.17 10.80
CA LEU A 227 -17.77 -5.75 10.94
C LEU A 227 -16.44 -5.02 11.14
N SER A 228 -16.15 -3.99 10.33
CA SER A 228 -14.95 -3.15 10.53
C SER A 228 -14.94 -2.52 11.93
N ALA A 229 -13.78 -2.50 12.59
CA ALA A 229 -13.57 -1.93 13.92
C ALA A 229 -13.53 -0.38 13.93
N THR A 230 -14.57 0.27 13.39
CA THR A 230 -14.73 1.73 13.48
C THR A 230 -15.38 2.13 14.81
N PRO A 231 -15.17 3.35 15.33
CA PRO A 231 -15.83 3.81 16.57
C PRO A 231 -17.36 3.70 16.53
N GLN A 232 -17.96 3.93 15.36
CA GLN A 232 -19.42 3.83 15.15
C GLN A 232 -19.89 2.37 15.24
N ASN A 233 -19.19 1.46 14.57
CA ASN A 233 -19.49 0.03 14.57
C ASN A 233 -19.29 -0.59 15.96
N VAL A 234 -18.22 -0.21 16.66
CA VAL A 234 -17.97 -0.62 18.05
C VAL A 234 -19.08 -0.13 18.97
N THR A 235 -19.51 1.12 18.83
CA THR A 235 -20.63 1.67 19.62
C THR A 235 -21.93 0.91 19.37
N TRP A 236 -22.23 0.62 18.10
CA TRP A 236 -23.40 -0.18 17.72
C TRP A 236 -23.34 -1.60 18.28
N ALA A 237 -22.21 -2.29 18.09
CA ALA A 237 -22.01 -3.66 18.57
C ALA A 237 -22.14 -3.76 20.09
N LYS A 238 -21.61 -2.76 20.83
CA LYS A 238 -21.79 -2.66 22.27
C LYS A 238 -23.27 -2.56 22.65
N ARG A 239 -24.06 -1.69 22.00
CA ARG A 239 -25.50 -1.57 22.28
C ARG A 239 -26.24 -2.88 22.02
N TRP A 240 -25.96 -3.51 20.88
CA TRP A 240 -26.49 -4.82 20.53
C TRP A 240 -26.15 -5.84 21.62
N MET A 241 -24.87 -6.01 21.95
CA MET A 241 -24.39 -6.98 22.93
C MET A 241 -25.02 -6.75 24.32
N GLN A 242 -25.15 -5.49 24.78
CA GLN A 242 -25.71 -5.20 26.09
C GLN A 242 -27.17 -5.65 26.24
N ALA A 243 -27.96 -5.65 25.17
CA ALA A 243 -29.37 -6.06 25.21
C ALA A 243 -29.59 -7.58 25.43
N ARG A 244 -28.54 -8.42 25.32
CA ARG A 244 -28.69 -9.89 25.42
C ARG A 244 -28.85 -10.34 26.87
N THR A 245 -29.69 -11.33 27.15
CA THR A 245 -29.80 -11.92 28.50
C THR A 245 -29.33 -13.37 28.47
N SER A 246 -29.11 -13.96 29.64
CA SER A 246 -28.80 -15.39 29.74
C SER A 246 -30.03 -16.24 29.37
N GLY A 247 -29.84 -17.30 28.59
CA GLY A 247 -30.87 -18.26 28.19
C GLY A 247 -30.66 -19.65 28.80
N GLY A 248 -31.43 -20.64 28.35
CA GLY A 248 -31.22 -22.06 28.68
C GLY A 248 -30.25 -22.73 27.69
N GLY A 249 -29.54 -23.78 28.10
CA GLY A 249 -28.73 -24.63 27.21
C GLY A 249 -27.30 -24.18 26.96
N THR A 250 -26.46 -25.11 26.45
CA THR A 250 -25.03 -24.88 26.21
C THR A 250 -24.50 -25.73 25.03
N ASP A 251 -24.63 -25.23 23.80
CA ASP A 251 -24.07 -25.82 22.58
C ASP A 251 -23.40 -24.76 21.66
N PRO A 252 -22.05 -24.71 21.59
CA PRO A 252 -21.34 -23.72 20.78
C PRO A 252 -21.19 -24.13 19.31
N ARG A 253 -21.58 -25.35 18.91
CA ARG A 253 -21.19 -25.95 17.62
C ARG A 253 -21.61 -25.12 16.42
N GLN A 254 -22.85 -24.63 16.40
CA GLN A 254 -23.36 -23.79 15.32
C GLN A 254 -22.63 -22.44 15.24
N ALA A 255 -22.36 -21.82 16.39
CA ALA A 255 -21.64 -20.54 16.43
C ALA A 255 -20.21 -20.70 15.92
N LEU A 256 -19.56 -21.82 16.27
CA LEU A 256 -18.22 -22.14 15.79
C LEU A 256 -18.23 -22.44 14.29
N GLU A 257 -19.16 -23.27 13.79
CA GLU A 257 -19.29 -23.57 12.35
C GLU A 257 -19.35 -22.29 11.51
N TRP A 258 -20.27 -21.39 11.83
CA TRP A 258 -20.40 -20.11 11.14
C TRP A 258 -19.19 -19.19 11.33
N ALA A 259 -18.54 -19.24 12.49
CA ALA A 259 -17.32 -18.46 12.72
C ALA A 259 -16.18 -18.89 11.79
N PHE A 260 -15.99 -20.20 11.56
CA PHE A 260 -14.90 -20.71 10.73
C PHE A 260 -15.10 -20.46 9.23
N GLU A 261 -16.34 -20.35 8.75
CA GLU A 261 -16.63 -19.94 7.36
C GLU A 261 -16.05 -18.56 7.02
N LEU A 262 -15.93 -17.68 8.01
CA LEU A 262 -15.36 -16.33 7.88
C LEU A 262 -13.83 -16.30 7.92
N LYS A 263 -13.19 -17.47 8.05
CA LYS A 263 -11.73 -17.68 8.11
C LYS A 263 -11.03 -16.72 9.08
N PRO A 264 -11.39 -16.67 10.37
CA PRO A 264 -10.79 -15.72 11.32
C PRO A 264 -9.31 -16.00 11.56
N ASP A 265 -8.57 -14.98 11.97
CA ASP A 265 -7.17 -15.14 12.39
C ASP A 265 -7.10 -15.57 13.87
N THR A 266 -7.98 -15.02 14.71
CA THR A 266 -8.16 -15.47 16.10
C THR A 266 -9.64 -15.57 16.48
N VAL A 267 -9.98 -16.66 17.16
CA VAL A 267 -11.26 -16.90 17.83
C VAL A 267 -11.05 -16.93 19.33
N TRP A 268 -11.92 -16.27 20.10
CA TRP A 268 -12.06 -16.50 21.54
C TRP A 268 -13.35 -17.24 21.83
N LEU A 269 -13.24 -18.36 22.54
CA LEU A 269 -14.38 -19.11 23.08
C LEU A 269 -14.42 -18.92 24.60
N LEU A 270 -15.42 -18.18 25.08
CA LEU A 270 -15.69 -17.99 26.51
C LEU A 270 -16.85 -18.87 26.92
N SER A 271 -16.63 -19.76 27.88
CA SER A 271 -17.66 -20.65 28.44
C SER A 271 -17.29 -21.10 29.87
N ASP A 272 -18.23 -21.65 30.61
CA ASP A 272 -17.92 -22.46 31.81
C ASP A 272 -17.38 -23.86 31.44
N GLY A 273 -17.43 -24.20 30.14
CA GLY A 273 -16.92 -25.41 29.53
C GLY A 273 -17.78 -26.65 29.73
N ARG A 274 -19.00 -26.50 30.29
CA ARG A 274 -19.98 -27.60 30.35
C ARG A 274 -20.72 -27.72 29.04
N PHE A 275 -20.03 -28.17 28.00
CA PHE A 275 -20.68 -28.47 26.73
C PHE A 275 -21.43 -29.78 26.84
N THR A 276 -22.68 -29.80 26.36
CA THR A 276 -23.51 -31.01 26.25
C THR A 276 -22.81 -32.14 25.49
N SER A 277 -21.86 -31.80 24.59
CA SER A 277 -21.06 -32.75 23.82
C SER A 277 -19.61 -32.29 23.67
N SER A 278 -18.89 -32.15 24.79
CA SER A 278 -17.50 -31.67 24.83
C SER A 278 -16.54 -32.33 23.83
N GLY A 279 -16.62 -33.66 23.68
CA GLY A 279 -15.81 -34.39 22.69
C GLY A 279 -16.21 -34.10 21.22
N ALA A 280 -17.47 -33.77 20.97
CA ALA A 280 -17.95 -33.42 19.63
C ALA A 280 -17.46 -32.03 19.20
N VAL A 281 -17.40 -31.06 20.13
CA VAL A 281 -16.88 -29.71 19.86
C VAL A 281 -15.43 -29.76 19.40
N LEU A 282 -14.55 -30.48 20.11
CA LEU A 282 -13.15 -30.61 19.72
C LEU A 282 -13.00 -31.34 18.37
N LYS A 283 -13.80 -32.38 18.13
CA LYS A 283 -13.81 -33.09 16.84
C LYS A 283 -14.23 -32.18 15.69
N GLN A 284 -15.24 -31.35 15.90
CA GLN A 284 -15.68 -30.36 14.91
C GLN A 284 -14.59 -29.34 14.62
N LEU A 285 -14.02 -28.71 15.66
CA LEU A 285 -12.98 -27.71 15.48
C LEU A 285 -11.74 -28.25 14.74
N ASN A 286 -11.37 -29.51 15.00
CA ASN A 286 -10.30 -30.16 14.25
C ASN A 286 -10.62 -30.37 12.77
N ARG A 287 -11.90 -30.48 12.39
CA ARG A 287 -12.34 -30.52 10.98
C ARG A 287 -12.42 -29.13 10.36
N ASP A 288 -12.92 -28.15 11.10
CA ASP A 288 -13.18 -26.81 10.56
C ASP A 288 -11.89 -25.97 10.45
N ASN A 289 -10.85 -26.34 11.21
CA ASN A 289 -9.54 -25.68 11.24
C ASN A 289 -8.41 -26.69 10.96
N LEU A 290 -8.51 -27.41 9.84
CA LEU A 290 -7.53 -28.43 9.41
C LEU A 290 -6.14 -27.85 9.14
N ASP A 291 -6.10 -26.66 8.52
CA ASP A 291 -4.86 -25.98 8.13
C ASP A 291 -4.16 -25.29 9.30
N LYS A 292 -4.80 -25.25 10.48
CA LYS A 292 -4.33 -24.64 11.72
C LYS A 292 -3.97 -23.16 11.57
N THR A 293 -4.62 -22.47 10.62
CA THR A 293 -4.41 -21.04 10.37
C THR A 293 -5.10 -20.16 11.42
N THR A 294 -6.23 -20.60 11.96
CA THR A 294 -6.95 -19.88 13.00
C THR A 294 -6.43 -20.25 14.39
N ARG A 295 -6.05 -19.24 15.18
CA ARG A 295 -5.78 -19.39 16.61
C ARG A 295 -7.08 -19.48 17.41
N ILE A 296 -7.21 -20.44 18.32
CA ILE A 296 -8.39 -20.54 19.22
C ILE A 296 -7.97 -20.36 20.67
N ASN A 297 -8.31 -19.21 21.25
CA ASN A 297 -8.15 -18.96 22.68
C ASN A 297 -9.41 -19.40 23.43
N THR A 298 -9.25 -20.06 24.58
CA THR A 298 -10.38 -20.53 25.38
C THR A 298 -10.34 -19.95 26.80
N LEU A 299 -11.51 -19.57 27.29
CA LEU A 299 -11.67 -18.97 28.60
C LEU A 299 -12.67 -19.79 29.41
N ALA A 300 -12.21 -20.34 30.54
CA ALA A 300 -13.09 -20.95 31.54
C ALA A 300 -13.54 -19.89 32.53
N PHE A 301 -14.84 -19.64 32.61
CA PHE A 301 -15.37 -18.49 33.36
C PHE A 301 -16.00 -18.92 34.70
N HIS A 302 -15.35 -18.61 35.81
CA HIS A 302 -15.80 -18.85 37.20
C HIS A 302 -16.07 -20.33 37.58
N ASP A 303 -15.97 -21.28 36.65
CA ASP A 303 -16.09 -22.72 36.84
C ASP A 303 -14.97 -23.44 36.06
N ARG A 304 -14.41 -24.51 36.65
CA ARG A 304 -13.32 -25.32 36.09
C ARG A 304 -13.79 -26.68 35.57
N SER A 305 -15.06 -27.03 35.70
CA SER A 305 -15.59 -28.33 35.32
C SER A 305 -15.35 -28.67 33.84
N GLY A 306 -15.36 -27.69 32.94
CA GLY A 306 -15.00 -27.87 31.53
C GLY A 306 -13.55 -27.55 31.15
N GLU A 307 -12.66 -27.35 32.13
CA GLU A 307 -11.27 -26.91 31.91
C GLU A 307 -10.49 -27.87 31.01
N LEU A 308 -10.67 -29.19 31.18
CA LEU A 308 -9.98 -30.19 30.37
C LEU A 308 -10.28 -30.02 28.87
N THR A 309 -11.55 -29.84 28.51
CA THR A 309 -11.96 -29.65 27.12
C THR A 309 -11.49 -28.31 26.56
N LEU A 310 -11.63 -27.23 27.33
CA LEU A 310 -11.20 -25.90 26.91
C LEU A 310 -9.68 -25.84 26.69
N ARG A 311 -8.89 -26.48 27.58
CA ARG A 311 -7.43 -26.61 27.42
C ARG A 311 -7.07 -27.40 26.17
N ALA A 312 -7.72 -28.54 25.94
CA ALA A 312 -7.48 -29.37 24.77
C ALA A 312 -7.75 -28.60 23.46
N ILE A 313 -8.82 -27.82 23.40
CA ILE A 313 -9.13 -26.95 22.25
C ILE A 313 -8.02 -25.91 22.04
N ALA A 314 -7.66 -25.15 23.07
CA ALA A 314 -6.62 -24.12 22.92
C ALA A 314 -5.28 -24.71 22.47
N GLN A 315 -4.86 -25.82 23.06
CA GLN A 315 -3.62 -26.51 22.72
C GLN A 315 -3.64 -27.05 21.29
N ALA A 316 -4.74 -27.66 20.84
CA ALA A 316 -4.86 -28.24 19.50
C ALA A 316 -4.88 -27.20 18.37
N HIS A 317 -5.10 -25.92 18.69
CA HIS A 317 -5.25 -24.82 17.73
C HIS A 317 -4.34 -23.62 18.04
N GLY A 318 -3.19 -23.86 18.68
CA GLY A 318 -2.14 -22.86 18.87
C GLY A 318 -2.53 -21.63 19.70
N GLY A 319 -3.61 -21.72 20.47
CA GLY A 319 -4.09 -20.66 21.34
C GLY A 319 -3.74 -20.84 22.81
N ALA A 320 -4.28 -19.96 23.64
CA ALA A 320 -4.07 -19.94 25.07
C ALA A 320 -5.37 -20.26 25.82
N TYR A 321 -5.24 -21.06 26.87
CA TYR A 321 -6.29 -21.28 27.86
C TYR A 321 -6.11 -20.32 29.04
N ARG A 322 -7.21 -19.78 29.55
CA ARG A 322 -7.21 -19.01 30.80
C ARG A 322 -8.44 -19.33 31.64
N PHE A 323 -8.23 -19.52 32.93
CA PHE A 323 -9.30 -19.49 33.92
C PHE A 323 -9.51 -18.05 34.40
N VAL A 324 -10.76 -17.58 34.37
CA VAL A 324 -11.17 -16.29 34.91
C VAL A 324 -11.81 -16.52 36.27
N ALA A 325 -11.13 -16.03 37.31
CA ALA A 325 -11.59 -16.17 38.70
C ALA A 325 -12.78 -15.24 39.01
N PRO A 326 -13.60 -15.57 40.03
CA PRO A 326 -14.85 -14.89 40.35
C PRO A 326 -14.78 -13.39 40.71
#